data_AF-A0AA43JN34-F1
#
_entry.id   AF-A0AA43JN34-F1
#
_cell.length_a   1.000
_cell.length_b   1.000
_cell.length_c   1.000
_cell.angle_alpha   90.00
_cell.angle_beta   90.00
_cell.angle_gamma   90.00
#
_symmetry.space_group_name_H-M   'P 1'
#
loop_
_entity.id
_entity.type
_entity.pdbx_description
1 polymer ?
#
loop_
_entity_poly.entity_id
_entity_poly.type
_entity_poly.pdbx_seq_one_letter_code
_entity_poly.pdbx_strand_id
1 'polypeptide(L)'
;MNLDRIGAAAASRTYQIRCKGVRMLLPEYIGSSSPLPESIATHLSSCLVCRVEADRLRQVAELLAEGRQSSWTPPSTLVDAVMARLDEKVESRIMGRLVVAGAVAVGLGVVVAVAATRRSSAALAAQFDS
;
A
#
# COMPACT_ATOMS: atom_id res chain seq x y z
N MET A 1 -50.65 -11.29 -14.92
CA MET A 1 -50.19 -11.93 -13.67
C MET A 1 -48.68 -11.74 -13.62
N ASN A 2 -48.19 -10.82 -12.78
CA ASN A 2 -46.80 -10.37 -12.74
C ASN A 2 -45.96 -11.27 -11.80
N LEU A 3 -45.02 -12.02 -12.37
CA LEU A 3 -44.08 -12.88 -11.65
C LEU A 3 -42.88 -12.11 -11.06
N ASP A 4 -42.68 -10.83 -11.41
CA ASP A 4 -41.57 -10.00 -10.92
C ASP A 4 -41.66 -9.62 -9.44
N ARG A 5 -42.82 -9.74 -8.79
CA ARG A 5 -42.97 -9.40 -7.36
C ARG A 5 -42.44 -10.45 -6.40
N ILE A 6 -42.20 -11.68 -6.86
CA ILE A 6 -41.75 -12.78 -5.98
C ILE A 6 -40.21 -12.76 -5.81
N GLY A 7 -39.47 -12.20 -6.77
CA GLY A 7 -38.00 -12.06 -6.69
C GLY A 7 -37.52 -11.04 -5.65
N ALA A 8 -38.26 -9.93 -5.45
CA ALA A 8 -37.88 -8.87 -4.51
C ALA A 8 -38.12 -9.24 -3.03
N ALA A 9 -39.05 -10.15 -2.75
CA ALA A 9 -39.35 -10.63 -1.39
C ALA A 9 -38.35 -11.69 -0.88
N ALA A 10 -37.62 -12.36 -1.78
CA ALA A 10 -36.61 -13.35 -1.41
C ALA A 10 -35.23 -12.73 -1.11
N ALA A 11 -34.93 -11.55 -1.67
CA ALA A 11 -33.70 -10.81 -1.42
C ALA A 11 -33.70 -10.06 -0.06
N SER A 12 -34.87 -9.96 0.59
CA SER A 12 -35.08 -9.35 1.90
C SER A 12 -35.08 -10.37 3.04
N ARG A 13 -34.30 -11.45 2.89
CA ARG A 13 -33.83 -12.23 4.05
C ARG A 13 -32.70 -11.43 4.71
N THR A 14 -33.09 -10.26 5.23
CA THR A 14 -32.27 -9.31 5.97
C THR A 14 -31.44 -10.10 6.96
N TYR A 15 -30.14 -10.23 6.69
CA TYR A 15 -29.20 -10.88 7.58
C TYR A 15 -29.12 -10.00 8.84
N GLN A 16 -30.04 -10.25 9.78
CA GLN A 16 -30.07 -9.53 11.05
C GLN A 16 -28.82 -9.91 11.82
N ILE A 17 -27.91 -8.95 11.93
CA ILE A 17 -26.72 -9.12 12.73
C ILE A 17 -27.13 -9.28 14.20
N ARG A 18 -26.58 -10.31 14.85
CA ARG A 18 -26.79 -10.55 16.29
C ARG A 18 -25.87 -9.65 17.11
N CYS A 19 -26.21 -9.42 18.38
CA CYS A 19 -25.40 -8.60 19.30
C CYS A 19 -23.93 -9.04 19.32
N LYS A 20 -23.65 -10.35 19.33
CA LYS A 20 -22.28 -10.88 19.26
C LYS A 20 -21.52 -10.41 18.01
N GLY A 21 -22.19 -10.39 16.86
CA GLY A 21 -21.60 -9.91 15.61
C GLY A 21 -21.32 -8.41 15.65
N VAL A 22 -22.26 -7.63 16.16
CA VAL A 22 -22.06 -6.19 16.35
C VAL A 22 -20.88 -5.94 17.28
N ARG A 23 -20.80 -6.60 18.44
CA ARG A 23 -19.71 -6.41 19.41
C ARG A 23 -18.32 -6.71 18.85
N MET A 24 -18.18 -7.68 17.94
CA MET A 24 -16.89 -7.97 17.31
C MET A 24 -16.48 -6.93 16.28
N LEU A 25 -17.44 -6.38 15.53
CA LEU A 25 -17.17 -5.44 14.43
C LEU A 25 -17.11 -3.98 14.90
N LEU A 26 -17.85 -3.63 15.95
CA LEU A 26 -17.99 -2.26 16.43
C LEU A 26 -16.66 -1.52 16.72
N PRO A 27 -15.63 -2.17 17.29
CA PRO A 27 -14.34 -1.52 17.53
C PRO A 27 -13.64 -1.01 16.25
N GLU A 28 -13.86 -1.66 15.09
CA GLU A 28 -13.24 -1.26 13.82
C GLU A 28 -13.82 0.07 13.28
N TYR A 29 -15.06 0.39 13.66
CA TYR A 29 -15.76 1.59 13.23
C TYR A 29 -15.66 2.73 14.24
N ILE A 30 -15.34 2.45 15.50
CA ILE A 30 -15.19 3.49 16.51
C ILE A 30 -13.83 4.17 16.35
N GLY A 31 -13.87 5.46 16.01
CA GLY A 31 -12.67 6.28 15.79
C GLY A 31 -12.11 6.23 14.36
N SER A 32 -12.75 5.50 13.45
CA SER A 32 -12.44 5.57 12.01
C SER A 32 -13.32 6.60 11.30
N SER A 33 -12.85 7.14 10.17
CA SER A 33 -13.66 8.00 9.30
C SER A 33 -14.64 7.21 8.42
N SER A 34 -14.66 5.88 8.56
CA SER A 34 -15.51 5.02 7.75
C SER A 34 -16.95 5.06 8.27
N PRO A 35 -17.96 5.19 7.39
CA PRO A 35 -19.35 5.09 7.81
C PRO A 35 -19.66 3.69 8.38
N LEU A 36 -20.57 3.63 9.35
CA LEU A 36 -21.06 2.36 9.90
C LEU A 36 -21.92 1.63 8.85
N PRO A 37 -21.79 0.29 8.72
CA PRO A 37 -22.71 -0.52 7.93
C PRO A 37 -24.15 -0.36 8.41
N GLU A 38 -25.09 -0.31 7.46
CA GLU A 38 -26.52 -0.10 7.74
C GLU A 38 -27.12 -1.14 8.70
N SER A 39 -26.67 -2.40 8.60
CA SER A 39 -27.11 -3.49 9.49
C SER A 39 -26.70 -3.25 10.95
N ILE A 40 -25.51 -2.69 11.18
CA ILE A 40 -25.02 -2.34 12.51
C ILE A 40 -25.76 -1.11 13.03
N ALA A 41 -25.94 -0.07 12.19
CA ALA A 41 -26.68 1.14 12.56
C ALA A 41 -28.13 0.81 12.97
N THR A 42 -28.79 -0.06 12.21
CA THR A 42 -30.16 -0.54 12.50
C THR A 42 -30.21 -1.38 13.79
N HIS A 43 -29.20 -2.20 14.05
CA HIS A 43 -29.13 -2.94 15.31
C HIS A 43 -28.90 -2.00 16.50
N LEU A 44 -27.99 -1.02 16.35
CA LEU A 44 -27.73 -0.02 17.39
C LEU A 44 -28.95 0.87 17.65
N SER A 45 -29.83 1.10 16.69
CA SER A 45 -31.05 1.89 16.94
C SER A 45 -32.08 1.15 17.81
N SER A 46 -32.05 -0.18 17.80
CA SER A 46 -33.05 -1.05 18.45
C SER A 46 -32.54 -1.78 19.70
N CYS A 47 -31.22 -1.92 19.88
CA CYS A 47 -30.61 -2.67 20.99
C CYS A 47 -29.90 -1.75 22.00
N LEU A 48 -30.50 -1.57 23.19
CA LEU A 48 -29.95 -0.73 24.26
C LEU A 48 -28.57 -1.22 24.74
N VAL A 49 -28.37 -2.53 24.84
CA VAL A 49 -27.10 -3.13 25.30
C VAL A 49 -25.95 -2.74 24.37
N CYS A 50 -26.15 -2.87 23.06
CA CYS A 50 -25.13 -2.51 22.08
C CYS A 50 -24.90 -0.99 21.99
N ARG A 51 -25.91 -0.15 22.30
CA ARG A 51 -25.72 1.30 22.42
C ARG A 51 -24.78 1.66 23.57
N VAL A 52 -25.05 1.13 24.76
CA VAL A 52 -24.22 1.38 25.95
C VAL A 52 -22.78 0.93 25.71
N GLU A 53 -22.61 -0.22 25.03
CA GLU A 53 -21.28 -0.71 24.69
C GLU A 53 -20.58 0.15 23.63
N ALA A 54 -21.31 0.68 22.64
CA ALA A 54 -20.77 1.65 21.69
C ALA A 54 -20.28 2.92 22.39
N ASP A 55 -21.08 3.46 23.31
CA ASP A 55 -20.71 4.67 24.07
C ASP A 55 -19.48 4.42 24.94
N ARG A 56 -19.41 3.26 25.61
CA ARG A 56 -18.22 2.87 26.38
C ARG A 56 -16.97 2.78 25.51
N LEU A 57 -17.07 2.19 24.32
CA LEU A 57 -15.95 2.09 23.40
C LEU A 57 -15.51 3.47 22.87
N ARG A 58 -16.45 4.39 22.62
CA ARG A 58 -16.14 5.78 22.25
C ARG A 58 -15.36 6.50 23.35
N GLN A 59 -15.81 6.39 24.60
CA GLN A 59 -15.09 6.95 25.75
C GLN A 59 -13.67 6.40 25.88
N VAL A 60 -13.49 5.09 25.70
CA VAL A 60 -12.15 4.48 25.70
C VAL A 60 -11.30 5.01 24.54
N ALA A 61 -11.88 5.17 23.35
CA ALA A 61 -11.17 5.73 22.20
C ALA A 61 -10.76 7.20 22.42
N GLU A 62 -11.62 8.01 23.05
CA GLU A 62 -11.32 9.38 23.44
C GLU A 62 -10.16 9.43 24.45
N LEU A 63 -10.20 8.62 25.51
CA LEU A 63 -9.11 8.53 26.49
C LEU A 63 -7.78 8.08 25.86
N LEU A 64 -7.83 7.15 24.90
CA LEU A 64 -6.63 6.74 24.14
C LEU A 64 -6.13 7.86 23.22
N ALA A 65 -7.03 8.64 22.63
CA ALA A 65 -6.68 9.77 21.79
C ALA A 65 -6.06 10.92 22.61
N GLU A 66 -6.58 11.18 23.82
CA GLU A 66 -6.00 12.12 24.79
C GLU A 66 -4.63 11.63 25.28
N GLY A 67 -4.50 10.35 25.62
CA GLY A 67 -3.24 9.75 26.01
C GLY A 67 -2.18 9.85 24.90
N ARG A 68 -2.58 9.69 23.64
CA ARG A 68 -1.69 9.89 22.48
C ARG A 68 -1.23 11.35 22.33
N GLN A 69 -2.03 12.32 22.78
CA GLN A 69 -1.68 13.74 22.75
C GLN A 69 -0.70 14.13 23.87
N SER A 70 -0.51 13.29 24.89
CA SER A 70 0.66 13.42 25.75
C SER A 70 1.88 13.13 24.90
N SER A 71 2.62 14.18 24.56
CA SER A 71 3.67 14.18 23.55
C SER A 71 4.77 13.18 23.92
N TRP A 72 4.65 11.96 23.42
CA TRP A 72 5.77 11.03 23.43
C TRP A 72 6.78 11.54 22.41
N THR A 73 7.82 12.22 22.90
CA THR A 73 8.97 12.60 22.08
C THR A 73 9.88 11.38 21.95
N PRO A 74 10.05 10.81 20.74
CA PRO A 74 10.99 9.71 20.56
C PRO A 74 12.41 10.17 20.91
N PRO A 75 13.24 9.32 21.54
CA PRO A 75 14.65 9.64 21.76
C PRO A 75 15.33 9.86 20.40
N SER A 76 16.20 10.88 20.30
CA SER A 76 16.87 11.26 19.05
C SER A 76 17.63 10.09 18.42
N THR A 77 18.22 9.22 19.24
CA THR A 77 18.93 8.01 18.80
C THR A 77 18.06 7.06 17.96
N LEU A 78 16.75 7.00 18.22
CA LEU A 78 15.82 6.16 17.47
C LEU A 78 15.47 6.80 16.11
N VAL A 79 15.36 8.13 16.08
CA VAL A 79 15.18 8.88 14.82
C VAL A 79 16.42 8.73 13.95
N ASP A 80 17.62 8.91 14.52
CA ASP A 80 18.89 8.78 13.82
C ASP A 80 19.07 7.37 13.24
N ALA A 81 18.74 6.33 14.02
CA ALA A 81 18.81 4.93 13.56
C ALA A 81 17.84 4.64 12.40
N VAL A 82 16.65 5.25 12.40
CA VAL A 82 15.69 5.12 11.29
C VAL A 82 16.20 5.86 10.05
N MET A 83 16.68 7.09 10.20
CA MET A 83 17.21 7.89 9.09
C MET A 83 18.42 7.21 8.43
N ALA A 84 19.36 6.69 9.22
CA ALA A 84 20.50 5.94 8.70
C ALA A 84 20.08 4.74 7.83
N ARG A 85 19.02 4.01 8.23
CA ARG A 85 18.48 2.90 7.43
C ARG A 85 17.74 3.35 6.17
N LEU A 86 17.18 4.56 6.15
CA LEU A 86 16.59 5.12 4.94
C LEU A 86 17.68 5.52 3.94
N ASP A 87 18.75 6.18 4.42
CA ASP A 87 19.88 6.60 3.59
C ASP A 87 20.56 5.40 2.93
N GLU A 88 20.80 4.32 3.68
CA GLU A 88 21.35 3.06 3.14
C GLU A 88 20.48 2.46 2.00
N LYS A 89 19.15 2.58 2.11
CA LYS A 89 18.21 2.11 1.07
C LYS A 89 18.16 3.02 -0.15
N VAL A 90 18.34 4.33 0.03
CA VAL A 90 18.40 5.29 -1.08
C VAL A 90 19.72 5.10 -1.83
N GLU A 91 20.82 4.99 -1.10
CA GLU A 91 22.15 4.81 -1.67
C GLU A 91 22.27 3.49 -2.44
N SER A 92 21.75 2.39 -1.89
CA SER A 92 21.71 1.10 -2.59
C SER A 92 20.81 1.10 -3.84
N ARG A 93 19.70 1.89 -3.86
CA ARG A 93 18.90 2.07 -5.09
C ARG A 93 19.62 2.89 -6.15
N ILE A 94 20.32 3.95 -5.75
CA ILE A 94 21.07 4.82 -6.68
C ILE A 94 22.25 4.03 -7.27
N MET A 95 23.02 3.33 -6.42
CA MET A 95 24.10 2.43 -6.84
C MET A 95 23.57 1.30 -7.75
N GLY A 96 22.46 0.65 -7.39
CA GLY A 96 21.83 -0.38 -8.23
C GLY A 96 21.43 0.14 -9.62
N ARG A 97 20.92 1.38 -9.72
CA ARG A 97 20.59 2.01 -11.01
C ARG A 97 21.84 2.37 -11.83
N LEU A 98 22.91 2.82 -11.18
CA LEU A 98 24.18 3.12 -11.85
C LEU A 98 24.87 1.86 -12.38
N VAL A 99 24.82 0.74 -11.66
CA VAL A 99 25.35 -0.56 -12.12
C VAL A 99 24.56 -1.07 -13.33
N VAL A 100 23.23 -0.95 -13.34
CA VAL A 100 22.39 -1.32 -14.49
C VAL A 100 22.65 -0.40 -15.69
N ALA A 101 22.85 0.90 -15.48
CA ALA A 101 23.21 1.84 -16.55
C ALA A 101 24.63 1.57 -17.12
N GLY A 102 25.59 1.21 -16.27
CA GLY A 102 26.94 0.80 -16.68
C GLY A 102 26.95 -0.50 -17.48
N ALA A 103 26.10 -1.47 -17.14
CA ALA A 103 25.99 -2.74 -17.87
C ALA A 103 25.42 -2.55 -19.30
N VAL A 104 24.52 -1.60 -19.52
CA VAL A 104 24.00 -1.27 -20.86
C VAL A 104 25.05 -0.56 -21.72
N ALA A 105 25.92 0.26 -21.12
CA ALA A 105 26.99 0.96 -21.85
C ALA A 105 28.08 0.01 -22.36
N VAL A 106 28.39 -1.09 -21.65
CA VAL A 106 29.38 -2.09 -22.10
C VAL A 106 28.82 -2.99 -23.20
N GLY A 107 27.50 -3.25 -23.23
CA GLY A 107 26.86 -4.06 -24.27
C GLY A 107 26.87 -3.43 -25.67
N LEU A 108 26.84 -2.09 -25.77
CA LEU A 108 26.90 -1.37 -27.05
C LEU A 108 28.33 -1.20 -27.61
N GLY A 109 29.36 -1.33 -26.77
CA GLY A 109 30.76 -1.15 -27.19
C GLY A 109 31.33 -2.30 -28.02
N VAL A 110 30.83 -3.53 -27.83
CA VAL A 110 31.41 -4.74 -28.47
C VAL A 110 30.99 -4.91 -29.93
N VAL A 111 29.85 -4.35 -30.35
CA VAL A 111 29.37 -4.48 -31.75
C VAL A 111 30.12 -3.56 -32.72
N VAL A 112 30.63 -2.41 -32.25
CA VAL A 112 31.33 -1.43 -33.10
C VAL A 112 32.76 -1.85 -33.46
N ALA A 113 33.43 -2.62 -32.58
CA ALA A 113 34.82 -3.04 -32.82
C ALA A 113 34.97 -4.06 -33.97
N VAL A 114 33.95 -4.87 -34.27
CA VAL A 114 34.01 -5.89 -35.33
C VAL A 114 33.76 -5.31 -36.74
N ALA A 115 33.13 -4.15 -36.85
CA ALA A 115 32.87 -3.50 -38.14
C ALA A 115 34.11 -2.75 -38.70
N ALA A 116 35.03 -2.32 -37.83
CA ALA A 116 36.19 -1.52 -38.24
C ALA A 116 37.31 -2.36 -38.88
N THR A 117 37.44 -3.65 -38.56
CA THR A 117 38.53 -4.50 -39.07
C THR A 117 38.29 -5.00 -40.50
N ARG A 118 37.04 -5.00 -41.01
CA ARG A 118 36.76 -5.39 -42.41
C ARG A 118 37.07 -4.32 -43.45
N ARG A 119 37.25 -3.05 -43.04
CA ARG A 119 37.52 -1.95 -43.99
C ARG A 119 39.01 -1.80 -44.32
N SER A 120 39.88 -2.28 -43.44
CA SER A 120 41.33 -2.16 -43.61
C SER A 120 41.92 -3.09 -44.68
N SER A 121 41.25 -4.19 -45.00
CA SER A 121 41.70 -5.13 -46.04
C SER A 121 41.31 -4.71 -47.47
N ALA A 122 40.37 -3.77 -47.64
CA ALA A 122 40.04 -3.21 -48.96
C ALA A 122 40.98 -2.06 -49.38
N ALA A 123 41.57 -1.35 -48.42
CA ALA A 123 42.45 -0.22 -48.68
C ALA A 123 43.91 -0.63 -49.00
N LEU A 124 44.35 -1.81 -48.55
CA LEU A 124 45.71 -2.32 -48.81
C LEU A 124 45.91 -2.91 -50.20
N ALA A 125 44.83 -3.26 -50.92
CA ALA A 125 44.92 -3.78 -52.29
C ALA A 125 45.14 -2.69 -53.36
N ALA A 126 44.85 -1.42 -53.04
CA ALA A 126 45.00 -0.30 -53.97
C ALA A 126 46.40 0.32 -54.00
N GLN A 127 47.29 -0.06 -53.07
CA GLN A 127 48.60 0.57 -52.90
C GLN A 127 49.75 -0.15 -53.65
N PHE A 128 49.47 -1.27 -54.33
CA PHE A 128 50.48 -2.08 -55.05
C PHE A 128 50.38 -1.99 -56.58
N ASP A 129 49.57 -1.07 -57.13
CA ASP A 129 49.42 -0.87 -58.59
C ASP A 129 49.77 0.56 -59.02
N SER A 130 50.94 1.05 -58.58
CA SER A 130 51.62 2.25 -59.11
C SER A 130 53.13 2.12 -59.04
#